data_AF-A0A536Z1A5-F1
#
_entry.id   AF-A0A536Z1A5-F1
#
_cell.length_a   1.000
_cell.length_b   1.000
_cell.length_c   1.000
_cell.angle_alpha   90.00
_cell.angle_beta   90.00
_cell.angle_gamma   90.00
#
_symmetry.space_group_name_H-M   'P 1'
#
loop_
_entity.id
_entity.type
_entity.pdbx_description
1 polymer ?
#
loop_
_entity_poly.entity_id
_entity_poly.type
_entity_poly.pdbx_seq_one_letter_code
_entity_poly.pdbx_strand_id
1 'polypeptide(L)'
;MSDKTRREHLKTLLGMAALGSTPLAALAAPPAKPQEAVPPQGIGYRIEHVSYSDQGGRPDGVQVMVNRKHVYVGHMFNDGVTILDATDPRKLKPVGFFSAGAGTRTHQLQTAEDMLLLANGANIVAMQSYDGMRGYFENNLVDSITNRKKFRSGLSIHDISKPGEMREIAFLEIPGFGINRVWWPGGRYATVAAHFDGYTDHILAIVDLKNITKPEIVSRWALPGMNRAAGEAPT
;
A
#
# COMPACT_ATOMS: atom_id res chain seq x y z
N MET A 1 -4.24 41.06 39.17
CA MET A 1 -4.83 40.05 38.25
C MET A 1 -5.99 40.71 37.55
N SER A 2 -5.85 41.03 36.26
CA SER A 2 -6.84 41.80 35.50
C SER A 2 -7.58 40.86 34.55
N ASP A 3 -8.86 40.65 34.82
CA ASP A 3 -9.80 39.90 33.97
C ASP A 3 -10.08 40.69 32.69
N LYS A 4 -9.47 40.29 31.58
CA LYS A 4 -9.87 40.75 30.25
C LYS A 4 -10.94 39.82 29.70
N THR A 5 -12.14 40.36 29.50
CA THR A 5 -13.25 39.58 28.93
C THR A 5 -13.03 39.30 27.45
N ARG A 6 -13.61 38.19 26.96
CA ARG A 6 -13.53 37.67 25.57
C ARG A 6 -13.81 38.70 24.46
N ARG A 7 -14.52 39.78 24.77
CA ARG A 7 -14.84 40.89 23.84
C ARG A 7 -13.64 41.80 23.56
N GLU A 8 -12.72 41.96 24.52
CA GLU A 8 -11.49 42.75 24.36
C GLU A 8 -10.49 42.05 23.43
N HIS A 9 -10.48 40.71 23.44
CA HIS A 9 -9.57 39.89 22.62
C HIS A 9 -9.90 39.96 21.12
N LEU A 10 -11.17 40.16 20.78
CA LEU A 10 -11.61 40.24 19.38
C LEU A 10 -11.32 41.60 18.75
N LYS A 11 -11.28 42.68 19.54
CA LYS A 11 -10.93 44.03 19.03
C LYS A 11 -9.46 44.14 18.64
N THR A 12 -8.57 43.40 19.31
CA THR A 12 -7.13 43.38 18.97
C THR A 12 -6.84 42.58 17.69
N LEU A 13 -7.68 41.60 17.35
CA LEU A 13 -7.55 40.82 16.11
C LEU A 13 -8.03 41.56 14.85
N LEU A 14 -9.03 42.45 14.98
CA LEU A 14 -9.48 43.29 13.85
C LEU A 14 -8.51 44.43 13.49
N GLY A 15 -7.60 44.81 14.41
CA GLY A 15 -6.61 45.87 14.18
C GLY A 15 -5.36 45.44 13.38
N MET A 16 -5.15 44.14 13.14
CA MET A 16 -4.03 43.63 12.33
C MET A 16 -4.45 43.20 10.91
N ALA A 17 -5.65 43.56 10.46
CA ALA A 17 -6.15 43.22 9.12
C ALA A 17 -5.82 44.29 8.05
N ALA A 18 -4.86 45.19 8.29
CA ALA A 18 -4.58 46.32 7.40
C ALA A 18 -3.10 46.50 6.97
N LEU A 19 -2.26 45.48 7.09
CA LEU A 19 -0.91 45.48 6.50
C LEU A 19 -0.58 44.10 5.93
N GLY A 20 -0.75 43.93 4.62
CA GLY A 20 -0.32 42.69 3.96
C GLY A 20 -1.00 42.36 2.65
N SER A 21 -1.20 43.32 1.74
CA SER A 21 -1.43 42.98 0.32
C SER A 21 -0.10 42.58 -0.32
N THR A 22 0.38 41.38 -0.01
CA THR A 22 1.29 40.66 -0.92
C THR A 22 0.44 39.63 -1.67
N PRO A 23 0.39 39.66 -3.00
CA PRO A 23 -0.25 38.60 -3.74
C PRO A 23 0.47 37.29 -3.39
N LEU A 24 -0.30 36.24 -3.08
CA LEU A 24 0.17 34.86 -2.98
C LEU A 24 0.58 34.35 -4.38
N ALA A 25 1.49 35.08 -5.04
CA ALA A 25 2.22 34.56 -6.18
C ALA A 25 3.11 33.45 -5.62
N ALA A 26 2.81 32.22 -6.05
CA ALA A 26 3.55 30.99 -5.85
C ALA A 26 4.91 31.20 -5.17
N LEU A 27 5.00 30.87 -3.88
CA LEU A 27 6.27 30.48 -3.28
C LEU A 27 6.70 29.19 -4.00
N ALA A 28 7.34 29.34 -5.16
CA ALA A 28 8.05 28.28 -5.81
C ALA A 28 8.98 27.69 -4.75
N ALA A 29 8.89 26.36 -4.54
CA ALA A 29 9.85 25.67 -3.70
C ALA A 29 11.26 26.09 -4.18
N PRO A 30 12.18 26.45 -3.26
CA PRO A 30 13.53 26.79 -3.64
C PRO A 30 14.10 25.64 -4.50
N PRO A 31 14.91 25.93 -5.53
CA PRO A 31 15.50 24.89 -6.36
C PRO A 31 16.18 23.87 -5.45
N ALA A 32 15.84 22.59 -5.65
CA ALA A 32 16.44 21.50 -4.89
C ALA A 32 17.97 21.67 -4.98
N LYS A 33 18.64 21.70 -3.82
CA LYS A 33 20.11 21.71 -3.80
C LYS A 33 20.60 20.55 -4.66
N PRO A 34 21.69 20.71 -5.44
CA PRO A 34 22.30 19.60 -6.15
C PRO A 34 22.49 18.45 -5.17
N GLN A 35 21.84 17.32 -5.43
CA GLN A 35 21.93 16.18 -4.55
C GLN A 35 23.37 15.68 -4.63
N GLU A 36 24.11 15.81 -3.53
CA GLU A 36 25.45 15.23 -3.44
C GLU A 36 25.37 13.77 -3.85
N ALA A 37 26.27 13.36 -4.74
CA ALA A 37 26.31 11.98 -5.21
C ALA A 37 26.46 11.06 -4.00
N VAL A 38 25.52 10.11 -3.86
CA VAL A 38 25.61 9.10 -2.80
C VAL A 38 26.93 8.34 -3.00
N PRO A 39 27.83 8.32 -2.01
CA PRO A 39 29.09 7.61 -2.15
C PRO A 39 28.85 6.12 -2.45
N PRO A 40 29.76 5.42 -3.15
CA PRO A 40 29.60 4.00 -3.43
C PRO A 40 29.35 3.12 -2.20
N GLN A 41 29.91 3.52 -1.05
CA GLN A 41 29.74 2.87 0.26
C GLN A 41 28.43 3.21 0.99
N GLY A 42 27.62 4.13 0.46
CA GLY A 42 26.43 4.69 1.10
C GLY A 42 26.74 5.80 2.11
N ILE A 43 25.69 6.43 2.65
CA ILE A 43 25.78 7.51 3.65
C ILE A 43 25.50 7.04 5.09
N GLY A 44 25.34 5.73 5.28
CA GLY A 44 24.91 5.18 6.56
C GLY A 44 26.02 5.09 7.60
N TYR A 45 25.68 5.33 8.86
CA TYR A 45 26.62 5.21 9.98
C TYR A 45 26.65 3.75 10.48
N ARG A 46 27.85 3.14 10.49
CA ARG A 46 28.06 1.72 10.89
C ARG A 46 27.24 0.72 10.06
N ILE A 47 26.90 1.08 8.83
CA ILE A 47 26.37 0.18 7.81
C ILE A 47 27.19 0.34 6.54
N GLU A 48 27.31 -0.74 5.79
CA GLU A 48 28.03 -0.77 4.52
C GLU A 48 27.04 -1.09 3.40
N HIS A 49 27.09 -0.31 2.31
CA HIS A 49 26.34 -0.64 1.11
C HIS A 49 26.92 -1.90 0.45
N VAL A 50 26.11 -2.95 0.36
CA VAL A 50 26.54 -4.25 -0.20
C VAL A 50 26.23 -4.34 -1.69
N SER A 51 25.02 -3.96 -2.11
CA SER A 51 24.59 -3.97 -3.51
C SER A 51 23.32 -3.16 -3.70
N TYR A 52 23.04 -2.85 -4.97
CA TYR A 52 21.84 -2.18 -5.43
C TYR A 52 21.23 -2.96 -6.60
N SER A 53 19.90 -2.94 -6.69
CA SER A 53 19.14 -3.41 -7.84
C SER A 53 18.03 -2.40 -8.12
N ASP A 54 17.86 -2.04 -9.38
CA ASP A 54 16.73 -1.23 -9.86
C ASP A 54 15.44 -2.06 -10.03
N GLN A 55 15.48 -3.34 -9.62
CA GLN A 55 14.36 -4.27 -9.65
C GLN A 55 13.87 -4.58 -11.07
N GLY A 56 14.80 -4.52 -12.04
CA GLY A 56 14.51 -4.72 -13.46
C GLY A 56 13.81 -3.50 -14.06
N GLY A 57 14.18 -2.29 -13.62
CA GLY A 57 13.57 -1.03 -14.01
C GLY A 57 12.24 -0.71 -13.32
N ARG A 58 11.97 -1.28 -12.14
CA ARG A 58 10.72 -1.08 -11.35
C ARG A 58 11.02 -0.49 -9.97
N PRO A 59 11.39 0.80 -9.86
CA PRO A 59 11.86 1.41 -8.62
C PRO A 59 10.72 1.83 -7.66
N ASP A 60 9.63 1.07 -7.59
CA ASP A 60 8.43 1.36 -6.78
C ASP A 60 8.09 0.24 -5.77
N GLY A 61 9.07 -0.59 -5.44
CA GLY A 61 8.95 -1.63 -4.44
C GLY A 61 8.54 -1.10 -3.07
N VAL A 62 7.62 -1.79 -2.40
CA VAL A 62 7.08 -1.39 -1.09
C VAL A 62 7.41 -2.40 -0.01
N GLN A 63 6.96 -3.64 -0.17
CA GLN A 63 7.24 -4.72 0.79
C GLN A 63 8.15 -5.75 0.16
N VAL A 64 9.05 -6.27 0.98
CA VAL A 64 10.09 -7.22 0.59
C VAL A 64 9.94 -8.47 1.45
N MET A 65 9.83 -9.63 0.80
CA MET A 65 9.83 -10.94 1.45
C MET A 65 11.00 -11.78 0.94
N VAL A 66 11.43 -12.76 1.72
CA VAL A 66 12.58 -13.61 1.41
C VAL A 66 12.22 -15.07 1.62
N ASN A 67 12.56 -15.90 0.64
CA ASN A 67 12.52 -17.36 0.76
C ASN A 67 13.61 -17.96 -0.13
N ARG A 68 14.31 -19.01 0.34
CA ARG A 68 15.34 -19.74 -0.42
C ARG A 68 16.34 -18.85 -1.18
N LYS A 69 16.90 -17.84 -0.48
CA LYS A 69 17.85 -16.85 -1.04
C LYS A 69 17.32 -16.07 -2.24
N HIS A 70 16.01 -15.95 -2.37
CA HIS A 70 15.35 -15.09 -3.34
C HIS A 70 14.54 -14.04 -2.61
N VAL A 71 14.42 -12.89 -3.25
CA VAL A 71 13.71 -11.73 -2.72
C VAL A 71 12.51 -11.45 -3.61
N TYR A 72 11.34 -11.35 -2.99
CA TYR A 72 10.07 -11.03 -3.64
C TYR A 72 9.69 -9.61 -3.26
N VAL A 73 9.55 -8.73 -4.25
CA VAL A 73 9.26 -7.31 -4.01
C VAL A 73 7.90 -6.97 -4.60
N GLY A 74 6.96 -6.61 -3.74
CA GLY A 74 5.62 -6.17 -4.13
C GLY A 74 5.63 -4.71 -4.55
N HIS A 75 4.92 -4.41 -5.64
CA HIS A 75 4.92 -3.09 -6.28
C HIS A 75 3.62 -2.31 -6.07
N MET A 76 3.74 -0.98 -5.98
CA MET A 76 2.60 -0.08 -5.87
C MET A 76 2.00 0.29 -7.24
N PHE A 77 2.85 0.44 -8.26
CA PHE A 77 2.52 1.02 -9.56
C PHE A 77 2.87 0.11 -10.75
N ASN A 78 3.72 -0.90 -10.56
CA ASN A 78 4.09 -1.85 -11.61
C ASN A 78 3.21 -3.11 -11.70
N ASP A 79 2.06 -3.15 -11.00
CA ASP A 79 1.03 -4.18 -11.11
C ASP A 79 1.50 -5.64 -10.90
N GLY A 80 2.52 -5.86 -10.06
CA GLY A 80 3.08 -7.20 -9.88
C GLY A 80 4.13 -7.35 -8.78
N VAL A 81 4.93 -8.41 -8.90
CA VAL A 81 6.00 -8.80 -7.97
C VAL A 81 7.29 -9.02 -8.74
N THR A 82 8.35 -8.31 -8.39
CA THR A 82 9.70 -8.60 -8.89
C THR A 82 10.33 -9.71 -8.06
N ILE A 83 10.98 -10.66 -8.74
CA ILE A 83 11.76 -11.73 -8.14
C ILE A 83 13.23 -11.45 -8.37
N LEU A 84 14.02 -11.38 -7.29
CA LEU A 84 15.46 -11.22 -7.34
C LEU A 84 16.15 -12.48 -6.84
N ASP A 85 17.18 -12.94 -7.56
CA ASP A 85 18.16 -13.89 -7.04
C ASP A 85 19.11 -13.15 -6.09
N ALA A 86 19.13 -13.61 -4.84
CA ALA A 86 19.99 -13.12 -3.77
C ALA A 86 20.92 -14.22 -3.22
N THR A 87 21.25 -15.22 -4.05
CA THR A 87 22.21 -16.29 -3.70
C THR A 87 23.57 -15.71 -3.33
N ASP A 88 24.00 -14.65 -4.04
CA ASP A 88 25.08 -13.75 -3.64
C ASP A 88 24.48 -12.34 -3.41
N PRO A 89 24.32 -11.88 -2.16
CA PRO A 89 23.71 -10.58 -1.88
C PRO A 89 24.55 -9.39 -2.38
N ARG A 90 25.81 -9.60 -2.80
CA ARG A 90 26.65 -8.59 -3.45
C ARG A 90 26.30 -8.39 -4.93
N LYS A 91 25.52 -9.31 -5.49
CA LYS A 91 25.15 -9.36 -6.92
C LYS A 91 23.66 -9.71 -7.05
N LEU A 92 22.80 -8.89 -6.45
CA LEU A 92 21.36 -9.00 -6.61
C LEU A 92 20.98 -8.89 -8.09
N LYS A 93 20.19 -9.84 -8.59
CA LYS A 93 19.79 -9.87 -10.00
C LYS A 93 18.28 -10.08 -10.13
N PRO A 94 17.57 -9.22 -10.89
CA PRO A 94 16.22 -9.54 -11.31
C PRO A 94 16.22 -10.80 -12.18
N VAL A 95 15.43 -11.80 -11.78
CA VAL A 95 15.32 -13.08 -12.49
C VAL A 95 13.90 -13.40 -12.95
N GLY A 96 12.90 -12.68 -12.44
CA GLY A 96 11.52 -12.90 -12.84
C GLY A 96 10.60 -11.75 -12.43
N PHE A 97 9.41 -11.76 -13.01
CA PHE A 97 8.34 -10.83 -12.69
C PHE A 97 6.98 -11.52 -12.83
N PHE A 98 6.19 -11.51 -11.75
CA PHE A 98 4.80 -11.94 -11.79
C PHE A 98 3.89 -10.72 -11.98
N SER A 99 2.97 -10.76 -12.94
CA SER A 99 1.96 -9.71 -13.10
C SER A 99 0.61 -10.15 -12.53
N ALA A 100 -0.02 -9.28 -11.74
CA ALA A 100 -1.39 -9.48 -11.28
C ALA A 100 -2.45 -8.92 -12.24
N GLY A 101 -2.02 -8.38 -13.39
CA GLY A 101 -2.87 -7.73 -14.38
C GLY A 101 -3.01 -6.23 -14.15
N ALA A 102 -3.25 -5.49 -15.25
CA ALA A 102 -3.28 -4.03 -15.25
C ALA A 102 -4.22 -3.45 -14.19
N GLY A 103 -3.78 -2.37 -13.54
CA GLY A 103 -4.58 -1.66 -12.53
C GLY A 103 -4.68 -2.37 -11.18
N THR A 104 -3.90 -3.43 -10.97
CA THR A 104 -3.90 -4.19 -9.72
C THR A 104 -2.71 -3.82 -8.86
N ARG A 105 -2.96 -3.32 -7.67
CA ARG A 105 -1.91 -3.06 -6.69
C ARG A 105 -1.54 -4.34 -5.92
N THR A 106 -0.24 -4.57 -5.75
CA THR A 106 0.37 -5.80 -5.20
C THR A 106 1.47 -5.51 -4.16
N HIS A 107 1.35 -4.40 -3.42
CA HIS A 107 2.36 -3.89 -2.50
C HIS A 107 2.48 -4.66 -1.18
N GLN A 108 1.66 -5.70 -0.98
CA GLN A 108 1.61 -6.48 0.25
C GLN A 108 1.63 -7.98 -0.02
N LEU A 109 2.58 -8.66 0.62
CA LEU A 109 2.83 -10.08 0.47
C LEU A 109 3.39 -10.68 1.77
N GLN A 110 3.15 -11.97 1.97
CA GLN A 110 3.65 -12.73 3.11
C GLN A 110 4.17 -14.08 2.64
N THR A 111 5.39 -14.41 3.04
CA THR A 111 5.99 -15.73 2.77
C THR A 111 6.02 -16.56 4.03
N ALA A 112 5.63 -17.83 3.92
CA ALA A 112 5.86 -18.82 4.95
C ALA A 112 6.09 -20.18 4.29
N GLU A 113 7.07 -20.93 4.79
CA GLU A 113 7.55 -22.16 4.12
C GLU A 113 7.89 -21.85 2.66
N ASP A 114 7.33 -22.60 1.71
CA ASP A 114 7.51 -22.40 0.27
C ASP A 114 6.30 -21.75 -0.40
N MET A 115 5.49 -21.02 0.37
CA MET A 115 4.28 -20.36 -0.11
C MET A 115 4.38 -18.84 0.03
N LEU A 116 3.71 -18.13 -0.88
CA LEU A 116 3.57 -16.68 -0.86
C LEU A 116 2.10 -16.30 -1.02
N LEU A 117 1.58 -15.55 -0.05
CA LEU A 117 0.29 -14.89 -0.11
C LEU A 117 0.47 -13.48 -0.64
N LEU A 118 -0.29 -13.11 -1.67
CA LEU A 118 -0.22 -11.82 -2.32
C LEU A 118 -1.58 -11.12 -2.24
N ALA A 119 -1.60 -9.94 -1.63
CA ALA A 119 -2.77 -9.07 -1.65
C ALA A 119 -2.93 -8.46 -3.05
N ASN A 120 -4.14 -8.57 -3.60
CA ASN A 120 -4.53 -7.96 -4.87
C ASN A 120 -5.70 -7.03 -4.58
N GLY A 121 -5.59 -5.78 -5.01
CA GLY A 121 -6.67 -4.81 -4.90
C GLY A 121 -6.55 -3.72 -5.97
N ALA A 122 -7.56 -2.85 -6.02
CA ALA A 122 -7.55 -1.73 -6.94
C ALA A 122 -6.30 -0.87 -6.70
N ASN A 123 -5.64 -0.46 -7.79
CA ASN A 123 -4.63 0.58 -7.72
C ASN A 123 -5.28 1.94 -7.54
N ILE A 124 -5.68 2.19 -6.31
CA ILE A 124 -6.43 3.35 -5.86
C ILE A 124 -5.65 4.64 -6.16
N VAL A 125 -4.33 4.65 -5.98
CA VAL A 125 -3.47 5.80 -6.29
C VAL A 125 -3.44 6.10 -7.79
N ALA A 126 -3.44 5.07 -8.64
CA ALA A 126 -3.52 5.23 -10.10
C ALA A 126 -4.96 5.49 -10.62
N MET A 127 -5.98 5.32 -9.76
CA MET A 127 -7.40 5.48 -10.10
C MET A 127 -8.06 6.68 -9.40
N GLN A 128 -7.29 7.46 -8.64
CA GLN A 128 -7.75 8.63 -7.90
C GLN A 128 -7.48 9.94 -8.64
N SER A 129 -8.46 10.84 -8.61
CA SER A 129 -8.26 12.27 -8.79
C SER A 129 -8.39 12.93 -7.42
N TYR A 130 -7.31 13.50 -6.91
CA TYR A 130 -7.41 14.43 -5.77
C TYR A 130 -7.05 15.83 -6.22
N ASP A 131 -7.89 16.79 -5.85
CA ASP A 131 -7.58 18.22 -5.99
C ASP A 131 -6.53 18.69 -4.93
N GLY A 132 -6.10 17.79 -4.02
CA GLY A 132 -5.00 18.03 -3.06
C GLY A 132 -4.75 16.86 -2.09
N MET A 133 -3.59 16.88 -1.41
CA MET A 133 -3.12 15.81 -0.50
C MET A 133 -4.07 15.52 0.69
N ARG A 134 -4.92 16.48 1.08
CA ARG A 134 -5.93 16.31 2.15
C ARG A 134 -7.06 15.35 1.79
N GLY A 135 -7.53 15.39 0.54
CA GLY A 135 -8.64 14.54 0.08
C GLY A 135 -8.33 13.05 0.17
N TYR A 136 -7.04 12.68 0.20
CA TYR A 136 -6.60 11.31 0.43
C TYR A 136 -6.97 10.75 1.80
N PHE A 137 -6.98 11.60 2.83
CA PHE A 137 -7.22 11.17 4.21
C PHE A 137 -8.66 11.42 4.69
N GLU A 138 -9.40 12.30 4.02
CA GLU A 138 -10.72 12.74 4.46
C GLU A 138 -11.88 12.00 3.78
N ASN A 139 -11.62 11.30 2.67
CA ASN A 139 -12.65 10.57 1.92
C ASN A 139 -12.63 9.07 2.22
N ASN A 140 -13.81 8.46 2.29
CA ASN A 140 -13.91 7.00 2.31
C ASN A 140 -13.36 6.42 1.00
N LEU A 141 -12.85 5.19 1.06
CA LEU A 141 -12.33 4.51 -0.11
C LEU A 141 -13.34 4.43 -1.26
N VAL A 142 -14.57 4.00 -0.95
CA VAL A 142 -15.63 3.80 -1.95
C VAL A 142 -15.99 5.07 -2.71
N ASP A 143 -15.86 6.23 -2.06
CA ASP A 143 -16.20 7.53 -2.63
C ASP A 143 -14.99 8.15 -3.37
N SER A 144 -13.79 7.56 -3.22
CA SER A 144 -12.54 8.06 -3.81
C SER A 144 -12.21 7.47 -5.19
N ILE A 145 -12.92 6.43 -5.66
CA ILE A 145 -12.64 5.77 -6.93
C ILE A 145 -13.62 6.28 -8.00
N THR A 146 -13.15 7.20 -8.83
CA THR A 146 -13.97 7.87 -9.85
C THR A 146 -13.83 7.23 -11.24
N ASN A 147 -12.76 6.46 -11.49
CA ASN A 147 -12.50 5.81 -12.77
C ASN A 147 -12.25 4.30 -12.57
N ARG A 148 -13.34 3.51 -12.61
CA ARG A 148 -13.26 2.04 -12.47
C ARG A 148 -12.60 1.44 -13.71
N LYS A 149 -11.28 1.25 -13.64
CA LYS A 149 -10.56 0.36 -14.57
C LYS A 149 -10.77 -1.10 -14.14
N LYS A 150 -10.50 -2.04 -15.03
CA LYS A 150 -10.39 -3.45 -14.65
C LYS A 150 -9.19 -3.61 -13.72
N PHE A 151 -9.36 -4.39 -12.66
CA PHE A 151 -8.32 -4.78 -11.71
C PHE A 151 -8.66 -6.14 -11.13
N ARG A 152 -7.68 -6.76 -10.47
CA ARG A 152 -7.84 -8.01 -9.76
C ARG A 152 -8.04 -7.77 -8.28
N SER A 153 -9.04 -8.42 -7.69
CA SER A 153 -9.48 -8.19 -6.31
C SER A 153 -9.49 -9.48 -5.51
N GLY A 154 -8.60 -9.61 -4.52
CA GLY A 154 -8.57 -10.80 -3.67
C GLY A 154 -7.18 -11.23 -3.20
N LEU A 155 -7.09 -12.47 -2.75
CA LEU A 155 -5.84 -13.08 -2.27
C LEU A 155 -5.37 -14.12 -3.29
N SER A 156 -4.18 -13.92 -3.87
CA SER A 156 -3.52 -15.02 -4.59
C SER A 156 -2.52 -15.74 -3.70
N ILE A 157 -2.40 -17.03 -3.97
CA ILE A 157 -1.51 -17.95 -3.28
C ILE A 157 -0.58 -18.52 -4.32
N HIS A 158 0.72 -18.43 -4.06
CA HIS A 158 1.76 -18.82 -4.98
C HIS A 158 2.66 -19.88 -4.34
N ASP A 159 2.98 -20.90 -5.13
CA ASP A 159 4.07 -21.81 -4.86
C ASP A 159 5.39 -21.15 -5.28
N ILE A 160 6.32 -21.07 -4.34
CA ILE A 160 7.66 -20.50 -4.51
C ILE A 160 8.76 -21.50 -4.13
N SER A 161 8.44 -22.80 -4.07
CA SER A 161 9.41 -23.88 -3.80
C SER A 161 10.56 -23.91 -4.82
N LYS A 162 10.30 -23.44 -6.04
CA LYS A 162 11.27 -23.09 -7.07
C LYS A 162 11.38 -21.57 -7.15
N PRO A 163 12.40 -20.95 -6.54
CA PRO A 163 12.33 -19.52 -6.23
C PRO A 163 12.30 -18.56 -7.43
N GLY A 164 12.83 -18.98 -8.59
CA GLY A 164 12.74 -18.23 -9.85
C GLY A 164 11.43 -18.44 -10.62
N GLU A 165 10.58 -19.38 -10.19
CA GLU A 165 9.35 -19.81 -10.84
C GLU A 165 8.14 -19.61 -9.91
N MET A 166 7.89 -18.35 -9.51
CA MET A 166 6.69 -18.01 -8.74
C MET A 166 5.44 -18.41 -9.53
N ARG A 167 4.65 -19.33 -8.98
CA ARG A 167 3.50 -19.91 -9.68
C ARG A 167 2.25 -19.79 -8.85
N GLU A 168 1.24 -19.12 -9.38
CA GLU A 168 -0.06 -19.05 -8.75
C GLU A 168 -0.72 -20.44 -8.71
N ILE A 169 -1.17 -20.86 -7.52
CA ILE A 169 -1.82 -22.16 -7.29
C ILE A 169 -3.28 -22.01 -6.87
N ALA A 170 -3.67 -20.83 -6.37
CA ALA A 170 -5.05 -20.52 -6.05
C ALA A 170 -5.29 -19.01 -6.01
N PHE A 171 -6.55 -18.66 -6.18
CA PHE A 171 -7.04 -17.30 -6.01
C PHE A 171 -8.37 -17.30 -5.26
N LEU A 172 -8.42 -16.55 -4.17
CA LEU A 172 -9.64 -16.20 -3.47
C LEU A 172 -10.12 -14.85 -3.99
N GLU A 173 -11.13 -14.86 -4.86
CA GLU A 173 -11.77 -13.63 -5.31
C GLU A 173 -12.54 -12.97 -4.16
N ILE A 174 -12.37 -11.66 -4.03
CA ILE A 174 -13.09 -10.84 -3.04
C ILE A 174 -13.85 -9.74 -3.79
N PRO A 175 -15.18 -9.64 -3.67
CA PRO A 175 -15.94 -8.54 -4.26
C PRO A 175 -15.50 -7.20 -3.65
N GLY A 176 -15.62 -6.09 -4.37
CA GLY A 176 -15.13 -4.78 -3.94
C GLY A 176 -13.73 -4.45 -4.44
N PHE A 177 -12.96 -3.70 -3.64
CA PHE A 177 -11.63 -3.18 -4.03
C PHE A 177 -10.45 -4.05 -3.61
N GLY A 178 -10.72 -5.20 -2.97
CA GLY A 178 -9.72 -6.21 -2.68
C GLY A 178 -8.94 -5.94 -1.40
N ILE A 179 -7.71 -6.42 -1.35
CA ILE A 179 -6.91 -6.49 -0.11
C ILE A 179 -5.87 -5.37 -0.08
N ASN A 180 -5.80 -4.64 1.03
CA ASN A 180 -4.76 -3.64 1.27
C ASN A 180 -3.63 -4.13 2.16
N ARG A 181 -3.90 -5.08 3.08
CA ARG A 181 -2.87 -5.70 3.94
C ARG A 181 -3.16 -7.19 4.11
N VAL A 182 -2.10 -7.98 4.14
CA VAL A 182 -2.15 -9.41 4.47
C VAL A 182 -1.10 -9.73 5.53
N TRP A 183 -1.48 -10.53 6.52
CA TRP A 183 -0.58 -11.09 7.51
C TRP A 183 -0.80 -12.60 7.61
N TRP A 184 0.29 -13.36 7.44
CA TRP A 184 0.27 -14.82 7.50
C TRP A 184 1.68 -15.34 7.80
N PRO A 185 1.97 -15.75 9.04
CA PRO A 185 3.27 -16.30 9.42
C PRO A 185 3.41 -17.80 9.10
N GLY A 186 2.48 -18.37 8.32
CA GLY A 186 2.32 -19.82 8.12
C GLY A 186 1.14 -20.39 8.90
N GLY A 187 0.86 -21.67 8.67
CA GLY A 187 -0.27 -22.37 9.29
C GLY A 187 -1.62 -22.07 8.64
N ARG A 188 -2.70 -22.36 9.37
CA ARG A 188 -4.05 -22.46 8.80
C ARG A 188 -4.74 -21.12 8.51
N TYR A 189 -4.49 -20.07 9.29
CA TYR A 189 -5.27 -18.84 9.19
C TYR A 189 -4.42 -17.64 8.77
N ALA A 190 -4.87 -16.92 7.75
CA ALA A 190 -4.36 -15.61 7.39
C ALA A 190 -5.36 -14.52 7.77
N THR A 191 -4.86 -13.35 8.16
CA THR A 191 -5.69 -12.16 8.38
C THR A 191 -5.47 -11.17 7.25
N VAL A 192 -6.57 -10.58 6.78
CA VAL A 192 -6.55 -9.62 5.68
C VAL A 192 -7.36 -8.38 6.04
N ALA A 193 -6.85 -7.21 5.68
CA ALA A 193 -7.64 -5.99 5.63
C ALA A 193 -8.17 -5.84 4.19
N ALA A 194 -9.44 -6.16 3.99
CA ALA A 194 -10.06 -6.29 2.68
C ALA A 194 -11.31 -5.43 2.58
N HIS A 195 -11.49 -4.76 1.45
CA HIS A 195 -12.72 -4.06 1.14
C HIS A 195 -13.69 -5.03 0.45
N PHE A 196 -14.91 -5.12 0.99
CA PHE A 196 -16.02 -5.86 0.42
C PHE A 196 -17.08 -4.90 -0.11
N ASP A 197 -17.82 -5.29 -1.14
CA ASP A 197 -18.97 -4.51 -1.61
C ASP A 197 -19.95 -4.23 -0.46
N GLY A 198 -20.46 -3.00 -0.42
CA GLY A 198 -21.39 -2.54 0.62
C GLY A 198 -20.74 -1.94 1.87
N TYR A 199 -19.41 -2.10 2.04
CA TYR A 199 -18.67 -1.43 3.11
C TYR A 199 -18.07 -0.10 2.64
N THR A 200 -17.83 0.82 3.58
CA THR A 200 -17.24 2.13 3.29
C THR A 200 -15.72 2.07 3.10
N ASP A 201 -15.05 1.16 3.79
CA ASP A 201 -13.60 0.94 3.73
C ASP A 201 -13.24 -0.53 4.00
N HIS A 202 -11.95 -0.84 4.09
CA HIS A 202 -11.42 -2.15 4.42
C HIS A 202 -11.84 -2.58 5.82
N ILE A 203 -12.30 -3.82 5.92
CA ILE A 203 -12.63 -4.48 7.18
C ILE A 203 -11.69 -5.65 7.41
N LEU A 204 -11.66 -6.16 8.64
CA LEU A 204 -10.88 -7.35 8.96
C LEU A 204 -11.61 -8.58 8.43
N ALA A 205 -10.89 -9.49 7.77
CA ALA A 205 -11.38 -10.81 7.45
C ALA A 205 -10.33 -11.88 7.78
N ILE A 206 -10.82 -13.09 8.11
CA ILE A 206 -9.99 -14.27 8.36
C ILE A 206 -10.18 -15.25 7.20
N VAL A 207 -9.07 -15.67 6.61
CA VAL A 207 -9.02 -16.67 5.54
C VAL A 207 -8.53 -17.99 6.12
N ASP A 208 -9.30 -19.06 5.93
CA ASP A 208 -8.92 -20.44 6.23
C ASP A 208 -8.17 -21.03 5.02
N LEU A 209 -6.97 -21.54 5.29
CA LEU A 209 -6.04 -22.13 4.35
C LEU A 209 -5.86 -23.63 4.60
N LYS A 210 -6.79 -24.28 5.32
CA LYS A 210 -6.76 -25.74 5.55
C LYS A 210 -6.58 -26.51 4.24
N ASN A 211 -7.25 -26.08 3.18
CA ASN A 211 -6.90 -26.44 1.81
C ASN A 211 -6.35 -25.20 1.11
N ILE A 212 -5.03 -25.12 0.98
CA ILE A 212 -4.36 -23.94 0.42
C ILE A 212 -4.74 -23.67 -1.05
N THR A 213 -5.24 -24.68 -1.77
CA THR A 213 -5.74 -24.54 -3.15
C THR A 213 -7.22 -24.14 -3.24
N LYS A 214 -7.93 -24.13 -2.10
CA LYS A 214 -9.30 -23.66 -1.93
C LYS A 214 -9.40 -22.81 -0.66
N PRO A 215 -8.77 -21.62 -0.63
CA PRO A 215 -8.90 -20.68 0.47
C PRO A 215 -10.35 -20.20 0.64
N GLU A 216 -10.79 -20.00 1.87
CA GLU A 216 -12.16 -19.57 2.20
C GLU A 216 -12.18 -18.47 3.25
N ILE A 217 -13.11 -17.53 3.15
CA ILE A 217 -13.31 -16.53 4.21
C ILE A 217 -14.23 -17.12 5.27
N VAL A 218 -13.73 -17.24 6.50
CA VAL A 218 -14.46 -17.83 7.64
C VAL A 218 -14.94 -16.81 8.65
N SER A 219 -14.47 -15.56 8.57
CA SER A 219 -14.93 -14.47 9.43
C SER A 219 -14.71 -13.12 8.77
N ARG A 220 -15.59 -12.17 9.10
CA ARG A 220 -15.50 -10.75 8.75
C ARG A 220 -15.87 -9.92 9.97
N TRP A 221 -15.15 -8.84 10.20
CA TRP A 221 -15.36 -7.93 11.31
C TRP A 221 -15.15 -6.49 10.86
N ALA A 222 -16.22 -5.70 10.98
CA ALA A 222 -16.25 -4.28 10.65
C ALA A 222 -16.51 -3.47 11.92
N LEU A 223 -16.05 -2.22 11.95
CA LEU A 223 -16.49 -1.29 12.98
C LEU A 223 -17.97 -0.92 12.73
N PRO A 224 -18.75 -0.59 13.79
CA PRO A 224 -20.07 -0.02 13.62
C PRO A 224 -20.04 1.22 12.69
N GLY A 225 -21.01 1.35 11.80
CA GLY A 225 -21.11 2.47 10.87
C GLY A 225 -20.41 2.24 9.52
N MET A 226 -19.69 1.12 9.36
CA MET A 226 -19.01 0.80 8.10
C MET A 226 -19.90 0.08 7.09
N ASN A 227 -20.97 -0.61 7.52
CA ASN A 227 -21.79 -1.41 6.62
C ASN A 227 -22.94 -0.57 6.01
N ARG A 228 -22.60 0.23 5.01
CA ARG A 228 -23.53 1.10 4.27
C ARG A 228 -24.67 0.30 3.64
N ALA A 229 -24.40 -0.88 3.10
CA ALA A 229 -25.43 -1.74 2.49
C ALA A 229 -26.46 -2.29 3.49
N ALA A 230 -26.08 -2.42 4.77
CA ALA A 230 -27.00 -2.76 5.85
C ALA A 230 -27.74 -1.54 6.43
N GLY A 231 -27.53 -0.34 5.88
CA GLY A 231 -28.17 0.90 6.35
C GLY A 231 -27.51 1.51 7.59
N GLU A 232 -26.29 1.12 7.94
CA GLU A 232 -25.55 1.74 9.04
C GLU A 232 -25.15 3.18 8.69
N ALA A 233 -25.23 4.08 9.68
CA ALA A 233 -24.74 5.45 9.59
C ALA A 233 -23.33 5.55 10.17
N PRO A 234 -22.43 6.39 9.59
CA PRO A 234 -21.12 6.64 10.18
C PRO A 234 -21.24 7.09 11.64
N THR A 235 -20.41 6.53 12.51
CA THR A 235 -20.36 6.84 13.96
C THR A 235 -19.21 7.77 14.30
#